data_AF-A0A7R9T837-F1
#
_entry.id   AF-A0A7R9T837-F1
#
_cell.length_a   1.000
_cell.length_b   1.000
_cell.length_c   1.000
_cell.angle_alpha   90.00
_cell.angle_beta   90.00
_cell.angle_gamma   90.00
#
_symmetry.space_group_name_H-M   'P 1'
#
loop_
_entity.id
_entity.type
_entity.pdbx_description
1 polymer ?
#
loop_
_entity_poly.entity_id
_entity_poly.type
_entity_poly.pdbx_seq_one_letter_code
_entity_poly.pdbx_strand_id
1 'polypeptide(L)'
;SHWDDVTREGKRARLAEVLRGAVGAHDWESAPHHARYYQGLHDVAGVLLLVLRDVSIASAALERMTLFHLRDATRSSFAPVADALSLLPCLLRRMGRRRLSDVIATSGVGTTFALTWMLTWHIHGFAASNSNHHREERKRRDVVNLELASRLVDCFLASHPLLPLYAGAVALARREEEILAAWTSTTTTT
;
A
#
# COMPACT_ATOMS: atom_id res chain seq x y z
N SER A 1 26.73 -10.49 14.41
CA SER A 1 28.04 -10.04 13.88
C SER A 1 27.93 -8.56 13.57
N HIS A 2 29.03 -7.82 13.73
CA HIS A 2 29.15 -6.36 13.65
C HIS A 2 29.01 -5.80 12.20
N TRP A 3 28.21 -6.48 11.36
CA TRP A 3 28.29 -6.46 9.88
C TRP A 3 26.94 -6.25 9.18
N ASP A 4 25.99 -5.49 9.75
CA ASP A 4 24.73 -5.16 9.04
C ASP A 4 24.20 -3.74 9.31
N ASP A 5 24.57 -3.07 10.42
CA ASP A 5 23.95 -1.78 10.77
C ASP A 5 24.44 -0.61 9.91
N VAL A 6 25.73 -0.50 9.61
CA VAL A 6 26.27 0.58 8.74
C VAL A 6 25.67 0.51 7.32
N THR A 7 25.44 -0.71 6.80
CA THR A 7 24.77 -0.91 5.52
C THR A 7 23.25 -0.67 5.58
N ARG A 8 22.60 -0.96 6.70
CA ARG A 8 21.16 -0.70 6.90
C ARG A 8 20.90 0.79 7.10
N GLU A 9 21.75 1.47 7.85
CA GLU A 9 21.72 2.91 8.06
C GLU A 9 21.98 3.66 6.76
N GLY A 10 22.99 3.24 5.98
CA GLY A 10 23.22 3.77 4.62
C GLY A 10 22.01 3.60 3.70
N LYS A 11 21.35 2.42 3.71
CA LYS A 11 20.11 2.19 2.93
C LYS A 11 18.96 3.07 3.41
N ARG A 12 18.79 3.24 4.73
CA ARG A 12 17.78 4.13 5.32
C ARG A 12 18.03 5.60 4.97
N ALA A 13 19.28 6.03 4.98
CA ALA A 13 19.67 7.39 4.60
C ALA A 13 19.31 7.68 3.13
N ARG A 14 19.63 6.75 2.22
CA ARG A 14 19.25 6.85 0.79
C ARG A 14 17.73 6.87 0.59
N LEU A 15 16.98 6.04 1.31
CA LEU A 15 15.53 6.05 1.26
C LEU A 15 14.95 7.38 1.77
N ALA A 16 15.51 7.92 2.85
CA ALA A 16 15.11 9.22 3.38
C ALA A 16 15.40 10.36 2.39
N GLU A 17 16.49 10.26 1.63
CA GLU A 17 16.81 11.20 0.54
C GLU A 17 15.78 11.14 -0.59
N VAL A 18 15.39 9.93 -1.05
CA VAL A 18 14.30 9.74 -2.02
C VAL A 18 13.01 10.40 -1.53
N LEU A 19 12.61 10.14 -0.28
CA LEU A 19 11.38 10.68 0.30
C LEU A 19 11.41 12.20 0.42
N ARG A 20 12.52 12.78 0.89
CA ARG A 20 12.67 14.24 1.00
C ARG A 20 12.64 14.91 -0.36
N GLY A 21 13.34 14.35 -1.35
CA GLY A 21 13.34 14.89 -2.71
C GLY A 21 11.94 14.88 -3.32
N ALA A 22 11.21 13.77 -3.19
CA ALA A 22 9.87 13.63 -3.79
C ALA A 22 8.79 14.48 -3.11
N VAL A 23 8.82 14.58 -1.77
CA VAL A 23 7.82 15.33 -1.00
C VAL A 23 8.14 16.83 -1.00
N GLY A 24 9.42 17.20 -0.89
CA GLY A 24 9.87 18.59 -0.85
C GLY A 24 9.96 19.30 -2.20
N ALA A 25 9.78 18.58 -3.33
CA ALA A 25 9.87 19.17 -4.68
C ALA A 25 8.85 20.29 -4.94
N HIS A 26 7.75 20.34 -4.19
CA HIS A 26 6.66 21.31 -4.38
C HIS A 26 6.30 22.09 -3.11
N ASP A 27 7.26 22.30 -2.22
CA ASP A 27 7.11 22.99 -0.93
C ASP A 27 6.95 24.52 -1.04
N TRP A 28 6.32 25.02 -2.10
CA TRP A 28 5.99 26.44 -2.20
C TRP A 28 4.71 26.72 -1.40
N GLU A 29 4.76 27.67 -0.46
CA GLU A 29 3.66 28.04 0.43
C GLU A 29 2.34 28.40 -0.28
N SER A 30 2.39 28.68 -1.57
CA SER A 30 1.22 29.03 -2.40
C SER A 30 0.75 27.89 -3.32
N ALA A 31 1.35 26.69 -3.20
CA ALA A 31 1.06 25.55 -4.06
C ALA A 31 -0.34 24.99 -3.83
N PRO A 32 -1.17 24.88 -4.89
CA PRO A 32 -2.46 24.21 -4.74
C PRO A 32 -2.32 22.75 -4.31
N HIS A 33 -1.13 22.14 -4.49
CA HIS A 33 -0.86 20.73 -4.22
C HIS A 33 0.52 20.50 -3.58
N HIS A 34 0.68 20.84 -2.29
CA HIS A 34 1.82 20.37 -1.50
C HIS A 34 1.61 18.90 -1.09
N ALA A 35 2.46 18.00 -1.60
CA ALA A 35 2.47 16.59 -1.19
C ALA A 35 2.96 16.47 0.25
N ARG A 36 2.32 15.63 1.05
CA ARG A 36 2.69 15.35 2.43
C ARG A 36 3.08 13.90 2.59
N TYR A 37 4.13 13.66 3.37
CA TYR A 37 4.50 12.31 3.77
C TYR A 37 3.39 11.69 4.64
N TYR A 38 3.13 10.41 4.40
CA TYR A 38 2.34 9.56 5.29
C TYR A 38 3.09 8.28 5.62
N GLN A 39 2.80 7.68 6.77
CA GLN A 39 3.37 6.40 7.15
C GLN A 39 2.87 5.29 6.21
N GLY A 40 3.80 4.70 5.45
CA GLY A 40 3.53 3.71 4.41
C GLY A 40 4.06 4.12 3.02
N LEU A 41 4.27 5.42 2.77
CA LEU A 41 4.88 5.89 1.51
C LEU A 41 6.29 5.31 1.30
N HIS A 42 7.00 5.05 2.41
CA HIS A 42 8.33 4.44 2.38
C HIS A 42 8.34 3.01 1.82
N ASP A 43 7.22 2.27 1.88
CA ASP A 43 7.15 0.93 1.29
C ASP A 43 7.24 1.02 -0.24
N VAL A 44 6.50 1.97 -0.84
CA VAL A 44 6.55 2.25 -2.29
C VAL A 44 7.90 2.83 -2.69
N ALA A 45 8.39 3.83 -1.95
CA ALA A 45 9.69 4.45 -2.20
C ALA A 45 10.85 3.45 -2.11
N GLY A 46 10.76 2.49 -1.18
CA GLY A 46 11.72 1.42 -1.02
C GLY A 46 11.80 0.51 -2.25
N VAL A 47 10.66 0.12 -2.82
CA VAL A 47 10.61 -0.66 -4.06
C VAL A 47 11.25 0.11 -5.21
N LEU A 48 10.87 1.39 -5.39
CA LEU A 48 11.45 2.23 -6.45
C LEU A 48 12.98 2.33 -6.31
N LEU A 49 13.48 2.61 -5.11
CA LEU A 49 14.93 2.73 -4.88
C LEU A 49 15.67 1.41 -5.13
N LEU A 50 15.08 0.27 -4.75
CA LEU A 50 15.68 -1.05 -4.97
C LEU A 50 15.69 -1.46 -6.45
N VAL A 51 14.64 -1.12 -7.20
CA VAL A 51 14.51 -1.43 -8.63
C VAL A 51 15.36 -0.49 -9.48
N LEU A 52 15.24 0.82 -9.26
CA LEU A 52 15.91 1.85 -10.06
C LEU A 52 17.38 2.02 -9.68
N ARG A 53 17.75 1.65 -8.44
CA ARG A 53 19.11 1.68 -7.87
C ARG A 53 19.78 3.06 -7.80
N ASP A 54 19.07 4.09 -8.24
CA ASP A 54 19.50 5.48 -8.28
C ASP A 54 18.53 6.35 -7.45
N VAL A 55 19.08 7.20 -6.57
CA VAL A 55 18.29 8.03 -5.66
C VAL A 55 17.56 9.13 -6.40
N SER A 56 18.20 9.78 -7.36
CA SER A 56 17.63 10.89 -8.12
C SER A 56 16.49 10.40 -9.03
N ILE A 57 16.68 9.27 -9.72
CA ILE A 57 15.63 8.67 -10.55
C ILE A 57 14.47 8.18 -9.69
N ALA A 58 14.74 7.51 -8.57
CA ALA A 58 13.69 7.06 -7.65
C ALA A 58 12.90 8.23 -7.04
N SER A 59 13.59 9.32 -6.68
CA SER A 59 12.96 10.55 -6.18
C SER A 59 12.04 11.16 -7.23
N ALA A 60 12.52 11.34 -8.47
CA ALA A 60 11.70 11.91 -9.55
C ALA A 60 10.50 11.02 -9.91
N ALA A 61 10.68 9.69 -9.89
CA ALA A 61 9.57 8.76 -10.10
C ALA A 61 8.52 8.89 -8.98
N LEU A 62 8.97 8.91 -7.72
CA LEU A 62 8.08 9.04 -6.57
C LEU A 62 7.35 10.39 -6.55
N GLU A 63 8.01 11.49 -6.93
CA GLU A 63 7.39 12.81 -7.09
C GLU A 63 6.23 12.76 -8.09
N ARG A 64 6.43 12.15 -9.26
CA ARG A 64 5.32 11.97 -10.21
C ARG A 64 4.19 11.13 -9.63
N MET A 65 4.52 10.08 -8.87
CA MET A 65 3.51 9.27 -8.22
C MET A 65 2.71 10.07 -7.19
N THR A 66 3.35 10.93 -6.39
CA THR A 66 2.68 11.78 -5.38
C THR A 66 1.83 12.87 -6.03
N LEU A 67 2.13 13.29 -7.27
CA LEU A 67 1.30 14.21 -8.04
C LEU A 67 0.08 13.55 -8.69
N PHE A 68 0.18 12.28 -9.06
CA PHE A 68 -0.85 11.57 -9.83
C PHE A 68 -1.49 10.42 -9.04
N HIS A 69 -0.91 9.22 -9.08
CA HIS A 69 -1.58 8.03 -8.54
C HIS A 69 -1.72 8.01 -7.02
N LEU A 70 -0.77 8.61 -6.29
CA LEU A 70 -0.75 8.72 -4.84
C LEU A 70 -1.24 10.09 -4.35
N ARG A 71 -1.70 10.97 -5.25
CA ARG A 71 -2.13 12.34 -4.95
C ARG A 71 -3.07 12.43 -3.77
N ASP A 72 -4.07 11.55 -3.75
CA ASP A 72 -5.12 11.57 -2.74
C ASP A 72 -4.61 11.04 -1.39
N ALA A 73 -3.59 10.18 -1.40
CA ALA A 73 -2.90 9.69 -0.21
C ALA A 73 -1.93 10.73 0.39
N THR A 74 -1.38 11.64 -0.42
CA THR A 74 -0.43 12.66 0.02
C THR A 74 -1.07 14.01 0.38
N ARG A 75 -2.39 14.07 0.53
CA ARG A 75 -3.09 15.27 1.01
C ARG A 75 -2.96 15.42 2.53
N SER A 76 -3.43 16.55 3.06
CA SER A 76 -3.50 16.79 4.52
C SER A 76 -4.47 15.87 5.27
N SER A 77 -5.36 15.20 4.54
CA SER A 77 -6.34 14.28 5.08
C SER A 77 -6.50 13.09 4.14
N PHE A 78 -6.75 11.91 4.71
CA PHE A 78 -7.08 10.70 3.95
C PHE A 78 -8.55 10.63 3.53
N ALA A 79 -9.36 11.67 3.77
CA ALA A 79 -10.76 11.69 3.36
C ALA A 79 -10.97 11.28 1.88
N PRO A 80 -10.17 11.76 0.90
CA PRO A 80 -10.33 11.31 -0.48
C PRO A 80 -10.02 9.83 -0.71
N VAL A 81 -9.09 9.26 0.06
CA VAL A 81 -8.80 7.81 0.02
C VAL A 81 -9.96 7.03 0.65
N ALA A 82 -10.51 7.52 1.77
CA ALA A 82 -11.68 6.93 2.41
C ALA A 82 -12.92 6.98 1.50
N ASP A 83 -13.12 8.08 0.78
CA ASP A 83 -14.18 8.22 -0.22
C ASP A 83 -14.02 7.19 -1.34
N ALA A 84 -12.81 6.99 -1.86
CA ALA A 84 -12.54 5.94 -2.84
C ALA A 84 -12.83 4.53 -2.26
N LEU A 85 -12.43 4.27 -1.02
CA LEU A 85 -12.70 3.00 -0.34
C LEU A 85 -14.18 2.75 -0.09
N SER A 86 -15.01 3.80 0.04
CA SER A 86 -16.46 3.66 0.20
C SER A 86 -17.13 2.96 -1.00
N LEU A 87 -16.45 2.89 -2.15
CA LEU A 87 -16.90 2.15 -3.33
C LEU A 87 -16.76 0.62 -3.18
N LEU A 88 -16.01 0.13 -2.18
CA LEU A 88 -15.69 -1.28 -2.04
C LEU A 88 -16.94 -2.19 -1.93
N PRO A 89 -17.97 -1.89 -1.11
CA PRO A 89 -19.21 -2.67 -1.09
C PRO A 89 -19.92 -2.67 -2.45
N CYS A 90 -19.95 -1.54 -3.15
CA CYS A 90 -20.54 -1.43 -4.48
C CYS A 90 -19.83 -2.31 -5.51
N LEU A 91 -18.48 -2.35 -5.48
CA LEU A 91 -17.67 -3.22 -6.32
C LEU A 91 -17.97 -4.69 -6.05
N LEU A 92 -18.04 -5.09 -4.77
CA LEU A 92 -18.37 -6.46 -4.38
C LEU A 92 -19.77 -6.86 -4.87
N ARG A 93 -20.78 -5.99 -4.74
CA ARG A 93 -22.12 -6.25 -5.32
C ARG A 93 -22.06 -6.44 -6.83
N ARG A 94 -21.28 -5.61 -7.53
CA ARG A 94 -21.11 -5.71 -8.99
C ARG A 94 -20.46 -7.03 -9.41
N MET A 95 -19.58 -7.58 -8.58
CA MET A 95 -18.97 -8.91 -8.74
C MET A 95 -19.92 -10.07 -8.38
N GLY A 96 -21.16 -9.80 -7.96
CA GLY A 96 -22.11 -10.81 -7.51
C GLY A 96 -21.91 -11.28 -6.07
N ARG A 97 -21.06 -10.59 -5.28
CA ARG A 97 -20.70 -10.93 -3.90
C ARG A 97 -21.57 -10.17 -2.89
N ARG A 98 -22.89 -10.36 -2.99
CA ARG A 98 -23.87 -9.60 -2.19
C ARG A 98 -23.72 -9.83 -0.68
N ARG A 99 -23.61 -11.09 -0.24
CA ARG A 99 -23.43 -11.43 1.18
C ARG A 99 -22.17 -10.79 1.77
N LEU A 100 -21.04 -10.92 1.07
CA LEU A 100 -19.81 -10.27 1.49
C LEU A 100 -19.95 -8.74 1.53
N SER A 101 -20.60 -8.13 0.54
CA SER A 101 -20.87 -6.69 0.56
C SER A 101 -21.71 -6.27 1.77
N ASP A 102 -22.74 -7.05 2.12
CA ASP A 102 -23.60 -6.75 3.27
C ASP A 102 -22.78 -6.78 4.56
N VAL A 103 -21.99 -7.85 4.78
CA VAL A 103 -21.11 -7.97 5.95
C VAL A 103 -20.13 -6.82 6.05
N ILE A 104 -19.44 -6.46 4.97
CA ILE A 104 -18.49 -5.33 4.99
C ILE A 104 -19.21 -4.02 5.33
N ALA A 105 -20.40 -3.78 4.76
CA ALA A 105 -21.19 -2.57 5.02
C ALA A 105 -21.75 -2.49 6.45
N THR A 106 -22.11 -3.61 7.07
CA THR A 106 -22.77 -3.65 8.39
C THR A 106 -21.84 -4.02 9.54
N SER A 107 -20.58 -4.37 9.27
CA SER A 107 -19.62 -4.81 10.29
C SER A 107 -19.23 -3.78 11.35
N GLY A 108 -19.62 -2.51 11.18
CA GLY A 108 -19.20 -1.39 12.03
C GLY A 108 -17.74 -0.95 11.81
N VAL A 109 -16.91 -1.77 11.16
CA VAL A 109 -15.52 -1.43 10.79
C VAL A 109 -15.47 -0.56 9.52
N GLY A 110 -16.51 -0.63 8.68
CA GLY A 110 -16.57 0.05 7.40
C GLY A 110 -15.48 -0.44 6.45
N THR A 111 -14.83 0.47 5.74
CA THR A 111 -13.78 0.15 4.76
C THR A 111 -12.39 0.62 5.20
N THR A 112 -12.25 1.15 6.42
CA THR A 112 -11.00 1.70 6.95
C THR A 112 -9.89 0.65 7.05
N PHE A 113 -10.24 -0.63 7.24
CA PHE A 113 -9.27 -1.74 7.24
C PHE A 113 -8.47 -1.83 5.93
N ALA A 114 -9.04 -1.35 4.81
CA ALA A 114 -8.43 -1.36 3.49
C ALA A 114 -7.56 -0.12 3.21
N LEU A 115 -7.46 0.83 4.14
CA LEU A 115 -6.68 2.05 3.96
C LEU A 115 -5.22 1.76 3.62
N THR A 116 -4.60 0.82 4.35
CA THR A 116 -3.21 0.40 4.11
C THR A 116 -2.99 -0.10 2.69
N TRP A 117 -3.98 -0.71 2.05
CA TRP A 117 -3.86 -1.19 0.67
C TRP A 117 -3.65 -0.06 -0.33
N MET A 118 -4.41 1.03 -0.16
CA MET A 118 -4.32 2.21 -1.01
C MET A 118 -3.03 3.00 -0.71
N LEU A 119 -2.65 3.10 0.57
CA LEU A 119 -1.47 3.86 1.00
C LEU A 119 -0.16 3.16 0.63
N THR A 120 -0.10 1.84 0.71
CA THR A 120 1.14 1.06 0.52
C THR A 120 1.13 0.24 -0.77
N TRP A 121 0.09 0.38 -1.60
CA TRP A 121 -0.10 -0.42 -2.82
C TRP A 121 0.02 -1.93 -2.56
N HIS A 122 -0.55 -2.39 -1.45
CA HIS A 122 -0.49 -3.78 -0.97
C HIS A 122 0.91 -4.31 -0.60
N ILE A 123 1.98 -3.52 -0.79
CA ILE A 123 3.38 -3.95 -0.57
C ILE A 123 3.62 -4.32 0.89
N HIS A 124 3.02 -3.57 1.82
CA HIS A 124 3.18 -3.78 3.26
C HIS A 124 2.78 -5.21 3.70
N GLY A 125 1.81 -5.81 3.02
CA GLY A 125 1.32 -7.16 3.34
C GLY A 125 2.38 -8.26 3.20
N PHE A 126 3.42 -8.04 2.38
CA PHE A 126 4.49 -9.02 2.20
C PHE A 126 5.45 -9.11 3.39
N ALA A 127 5.55 -8.06 4.21
CA ALA A 127 6.51 -7.97 5.31
C ALA A 127 6.02 -8.63 6.63
N ALA A 128 4.72 -8.93 6.75
CA ALA A 128 4.09 -9.35 8.01
C ALA A 128 4.37 -10.82 8.43
N SER A 129 4.92 -11.66 7.55
CA SER A 129 5.27 -13.06 7.87
C SER A 129 6.69 -13.16 8.44
N ASN A 130 6.90 -12.71 9.68
CA ASN A 130 8.25 -12.55 10.23
C ASN A 130 8.41 -12.95 11.71
N SER A 131 8.33 -14.24 12.00
CA SER A 131 9.04 -14.85 13.13
C SER A 131 9.41 -16.29 12.74
N ASN A 132 10.62 -16.75 13.06
CA ASN A 132 11.06 -18.16 12.97
C ASN A 132 11.56 -18.74 11.62
N HIS A 133 12.18 -17.97 10.72
CA HIS A 133 12.82 -18.53 9.51
C HIS A 133 14.35 -18.36 9.48
N HIS A 134 15.03 -19.35 8.88
CA HIS A 134 16.49 -19.34 8.69
C HIS A 134 16.93 -18.23 7.71
N ARG A 135 18.18 -17.75 7.85
CA ARG A 135 18.69 -16.58 7.11
C ARG A 135 18.56 -16.70 5.59
N GLU A 136 18.82 -17.89 5.04
CA GLU A 136 18.76 -18.11 3.59
C GLU A 136 17.32 -18.09 3.06
N GLU A 137 16.37 -18.64 3.82
CA GLU A 137 14.94 -18.59 3.49
C GLU A 137 14.40 -17.16 3.50
N ARG A 138 14.85 -16.34 4.47
CA ARG A 138 14.52 -14.90 4.52
C ARG A 138 15.03 -14.19 3.28
N LYS A 139 16.29 -14.40 2.91
CA LYS A 139 16.89 -13.79 1.72
C LYS A 139 16.14 -14.18 0.45
N ARG A 140 15.80 -15.46 0.29
CA ARG A 140 15.00 -15.94 -0.86
C ARG A 140 13.62 -15.30 -0.89
N ARG A 141 12.98 -15.17 0.28
CA ARG A 141 11.68 -14.50 0.42
C ARG A 141 11.74 -13.02 0.08
N ASP A 142 12.77 -12.31 0.54
CA ASP A 142 12.96 -10.88 0.24
C ASP A 142 13.09 -10.65 -1.27
N VAL A 143 13.78 -11.54 -2.00
CA VAL A 143 13.87 -11.49 -3.47
C VAL A 143 12.50 -11.66 -4.12
N VAL A 144 11.74 -12.70 -3.71
CA VAL A 144 10.39 -12.95 -4.24
C VAL A 144 9.44 -11.80 -3.91
N ASN A 145 9.50 -11.28 -2.69
CA ASN A 145 8.68 -10.15 -2.25
C ASN A 145 8.99 -8.88 -3.04
N LEU A 146 10.26 -8.59 -3.30
CA LEU A 146 10.65 -7.46 -4.14
C LEU A 146 10.15 -7.64 -5.57
N GLU A 147 10.23 -8.84 -6.13
CA GLU A 147 9.70 -9.14 -7.46
C GLU A 147 8.19 -8.90 -7.52
N LEU A 148 7.42 -9.46 -6.58
CA LEU A 148 5.97 -9.25 -6.49
C LEU A 148 5.60 -7.79 -6.30
N ALA A 149 6.30 -7.08 -5.40
CA ALA A 149 6.09 -5.67 -5.15
C ALA A 149 6.37 -4.82 -6.41
N SER A 150 7.44 -5.14 -7.15
CA SER A 150 7.77 -4.47 -8.41
C SER A 150 6.67 -4.66 -9.45
N ARG A 151 6.13 -5.89 -9.58
CA ARG A 151 5.03 -6.18 -10.50
C ARG A 151 3.73 -5.46 -10.14
N LEU A 152 3.44 -5.29 -8.85
CA LEU A 152 2.31 -4.46 -8.42
C LEU A 152 2.51 -3.00 -8.80
N VAL A 153 3.72 -2.46 -8.56
CA VAL A 153 4.07 -1.09 -8.96
C VAL A 153 3.93 -0.90 -10.48
N ASP A 154 4.46 -1.82 -11.30
CA ASP A 154 4.32 -1.79 -12.76
C ASP A 154 2.84 -1.73 -13.18
N CYS A 155 2.02 -2.62 -12.61
CA CYS A 155 0.61 -2.75 -12.92
C CYS A 155 -0.18 -1.49 -12.53
N PHE A 156 0.06 -0.95 -11.34
CA PHE A 156 -0.65 0.23 -10.84
C PHE A 156 -0.22 1.51 -11.55
N LEU A 157 1.07 1.66 -11.90
CA LEU A 157 1.56 2.79 -12.70
C LEU A 157 0.94 2.78 -14.11
N ALA A 158 0.82 1.61 -14.73
CA ALA A 158 0.27 1.46 -16.08
C ALA A 158 -1.27 1.58 -16.15
N SER A 159 -1.95 1.73 -15.01
CA SER A 159 -3.41 1.62 -14.93
C SER A 159 -4.05 2.84 -14.26
N HIS A 160 -5.39 2.83 -14.21
CA HIS A 160 -6.16 3.84 -13.48
C HIS A 160 -5.76 3.87 -11.98
N PRO A 161 -5.65 5.04 -11.33
CA PRO A 161 -5.27 5.16 -9.91
C PRO A 161 -6.11 4.37 -8.90
N LEU A 162 -7.33 3.97 -9.29
CA LEU A 162 -8.20 3.11 -8.48
C LEU A 162 -7.91 1.61 -8.61
N LEU A 163 -7.02 1.16 -9.50
CA LEU A 163 -6.72 -0.28 -9.65
C LEU A 163 -6.33 -0.98 -8.32
N PRO A 164 -5.59 -0.36 -7.37
CA PRO A 164 -5.34 -0.97 -6.07
C PRO A 164 -6.61 -1.32 -5.28
N LEU A 165 -7.70 -0.55 -5.44
CA LEU A 165 -9.00 -0.85 -4.83
C LEU A 165 -9.63 -2.10 -5.47
N TYR A 166 -9.58 -2.21 -6.79
CA TYR A 166 -10.08 -3.41 -7.50
C TYR A 166 -9.29 -4.65 -7.10
N ALA A 167 -7.96 -4.55 -6.95
CA ALA A 167 -7.14 -5.65 -6.45
C ALA A 167 -7.60 -6.08 -5.04
N GLY A 168 -7.90 -5.12 -4.15
CA GLY A 168 -8.47 -5.38 -2.83
C GLY A 168 -9.84 -6.05 -2.87
N ALA A 169 -10.73 -5.62 -3.78
CA ALA A 169 -12.04 -6.24 -3.97
C ALA A 169 -11.92 -7.72 -4.41
N VAL A 170 -10.99 -8.02 -5.32
CA VAL A 170 -10.68 -9.40 -5.73
C VAL A 170 -10.10 -10.20 -4.57
N ALA A 171 -9.19 -9.62 -3.78
CA ALA A 171 -8.62 -10.28 -2.60
C ALA A 171 -9.69 -10.67 -1.58
N LEU A 172 -10.65 -9.77 -1.30
CA LEU A 172 -11.79 -10.04 -0.43
C LEU A 172 -12.69 -11.14 -1.01
N ALA A 173 -13.03 -11.05 -2.30
CA ALA A 173 -13.87 -12.04 -2.95
C ALA A 173 -13.27 -13.46 -2.94
N ARG A 174 -11.94 -13.58 -2.95
CA ARG A 174 -11.23 -14.87 -2.81
C ARG A 174 -11.26 -15.44 -1.40
N ARG A 175 -11.59 -14.63 -0.39
CA ARG A 175 -11.67 -15.03 1.02
C ARG A 175 -13.08 -14.92 1.58
N GLU A 176 -14.08 -14.89 0.69
CA GLU A 176 -15.49 -14.72 1.07
C GLU A 176 -15.92 -15.78 2.09
N GLU A 177 -15.63 -17.06 1.85
CA GLU A 177 -16.02 -18.14 2.75
C GLU A 177 -15.42 -17.98 4.15
N GLU A 178 -14.13 -17.68 4.26
CA GLU A 178 -13.43 -17.42 5.53
C GLU A 178 -14.05 -16.24 6.29
N ILE A 179 -14.30 -15.14 5.59
CA ILE A 179 -14.86 -13.91 6.17
C ILE A 179 -16.30 -14.15 6.65
N LEU A 180 -17.14 -14.80 5.85
CA LEU A 180 -18.52 -15.09 6.20
C LEU A 180 -18.60 -16.07 7.39
N ALA A 181 -17.74 -17.10 7.42
CA ALA A 181 -17.66 -18.01 8.55
C ALA A 181 -17.31 -17.27 9.85
N ALA A 182 -16.26 -16.45 9.83
CA ALA A 182 -15.84 -15.65 10.98
C ALA A 182 -16.95 -14.72 11.49
N TRP A 183 -17.66 -14.04 10.58
CA TRP A 183 -18.77 -13.15 10.92
C TRP A 183 -19.92 -13.87 11.63
N THR A 184 -20.34 -15.04 11.13
CA THR A 184 -21.44 -15.81 11.73
C THR A 184 -21.12 -16.30 13.15
N SER A 185 -19.86 -16.66 13.42
CA SER A 185 -19.42 -17.03 14.77
C SER A 185 -19.49 -15.85 15.74
N THR A 186 -19.16 -14.64 15.29
CA THR A 186 -19.25 -13.43 16.12
C THR A 186 -20.70 -13.10 16.49
N THR A 187 -21.64 -13.17 15.54
CA THR A 187 -23.06 -12.84 15.81
C THR A 187 -23.79 -13.87 16.67
N THR A 188 -23.30 -15.11 16.77
CA THR A 188 -23.95 -16.17 17.57
C THR A 188 -23.58 -16.07 19.07
N THR A 189 -22.54 -15.31 19.41
CA THR A 189 -22.00 -15.22 20.78
C THR A 189 -22.51 -13.99 21.56
N THR A 190 -23.33 -13.15 20.93
CA THR A 190 -24.01 -11.96 21.48
C THR A 190 -25.50 -12.18 21.53
#